data_AF-A0A836H0M3-F1
#
_entry.id   AF-A0A836H0M3-F1
#
_cell.length_a   1.000
_cell.length_b   1.000
_cell.length_c   1.000
_cell.angle_alpha   90.00
_cell.angle_beta   90.00
_cell.angle_gamma   90.00
#
_symmetry.space_group_name_H-M   'P 1'
#
loop_
_entity.id
_entity.type
_entity.pdbx_description
1 polymer ?
#
loop_
_entity_poly.entity_id
_entity_poly.type
_entity_poly.pdbx_seq_one_letter_code
_entity_poly.pdbx_strand_id
1 'polypeptide(L)'
;MSTQPSDELTRLREELAREEDDLVALEDSVEAQAAQLGYLHTEYTLNKTRVYHHYEPRLEPLRVIMYAAAQKESLITLQIEWLERKVVEQERRSQGGQFIEARDMKPVAEEYLEKAYQSVLRCYEHIADCPEEALHIISQYVCPPEEAIATMVLVMKVRGEASEACTWEASQVLLSYTYFHDFFATRSESLLKRCDLLGETLMSELESFCANPHHSVAALYRISIPIGCMGEWLHSVRNYYRVKLVTAPVLLQQSTDTRRIAEQAQAWLAMMTLGEARGQRQQPQQTTAPEGSSSLSAPSSSPSADAGAKDADTDTENAELGALVADYKAKKESLQRSTARPASLTAEAVQSLRHRLQRLRESVRTADEERMAVEGELSAKLAEVGANYDETMVPLEDRLEETTECFMERVARKADVTAAPPPPAATAVNAAGNAAVVAAAV
;
A
#
# COMPACT_ATOMS: atom_id res chain seq x y z
N MET A 1 51.60 50.23 58.26
CA MET A 1 51.59 48.78 58.04
C MET A 1 51.02 48.54 56.65
N SER A 2 51.91 48.55 55.65
CA SER A 2 51.58 48.38 54.23
C SER A 2 51.99 46.95 53.87
N THR A 3 51.03 46.06 53.70
CA THR A 3 51.26 44.78 53.01
C THR A 3 51.72 45.09 51.58
N GLN A 4 52.77 44.43 51.12
CA GLN A 4 53.38 44.72 49.82
C GLN A 4 52.53 44.12 48.68
N PRO A 5 52.37 44.84 47.55
CA PRO A 5 51.60 44.37 46.38
C PRO A 5 52.16 43.11 45.70
N SER A 6 53.39 42.70 46.04
CA SER A 6 54.03 41.49 45.50
C SER A 6 53.46 40.19 46.12
N ASP A 7 53.07 40.21 47.40
CA ASP A 7 52.52 39.04 48.09
C ASP A 7 51.06 38.75 47.68
N GLU A 8 50.36 39.79 47.23
CA GLU A 8 48.99 39.70 46.73
C GLU A 8 48.97 39.12 45.30
N LEU A 9 49.93 39.48 44.45
CA LEU A 9 50.07 38.91 43.11
C LEU A 9 50.49 37.45 43.10
N THR A 10 51.36 37.03 44.03
CA THR A 10 51.72 35.61 44.17
C THR A 10 50.53 34.80 44.67
N ARG A 11 49.79 35.31 45.64
CA ARG A 11 48.54 34.70 46.12
C ARG A 11 47.51 34.55 45.01
N LEU A 12 47.27 35.58 44.20
CA LEU A 12 46.32 35.53 43.08
C LEU A 12 46.76 34.54 41.99
N ARG A 13 48.06 34.37 41.76
CA ARG A 13 48.59 33.36 40.84
C ARG A 13 48.39 31.94 41.36
N GLU A 14 48.58 31.71 42.65
CA GLU A 14 48.28 30.42 43.28
C GLU A 14 46.78 30.12 43.27
N GLU A 15 45.92 31.12 43.49
CA GLU A 15 44.47 30.99 43.39
C GLU A 15 44.04 30.69 41.95
N LEU A 16 44.58 31.40 40.94
CA LEU A 16 44.31 31.13 39.52
C LEU A 16 44.75 29.72 39.10
N ALA A 17 45.92 29.27 39.54
CA ALA A 17 46.41 27.93 39.23
C ALA A 17 45.51 26.84 39.83
N ARG A 18 45.01 27.03 41.05
CA ARG A 18 44.04 26.10 41.66
C ARG A 18 42.70 26.09 40.91
N GLU A 19 42.20 27.25 40.50
CA GLU A 19 40.97 27.33 39.69
C GLU A 19 41.14 26.69 38.30
N GLU A 20 42.34 26.78 37.72
CA GLU A 20 42.68 26.08 36.47
C GLU A 20 42.71 24.57 36.66
N ASP A 21 43.35 24.06 37.70
CA ASP A 21 43.38 22.64 38.02
C ASP A 21 41.96 22.09 38.29
N ASP A 22 41.14 22.85 39.00
CA ASP A 22 39.74 22.49 39.29
C ASP A 22 38.85 22.49 38.03
N LEU A 23 39.05 23.43 37.11
CA LEU A 23 38.32 23.48 35.84
C LEU A 23 38.68 22.29 34.94
N VAL A 24 39.96 21.93 34.87
CA VAL A 24 40.42 20.74 34.13
C VAL A 24 39.80 19.48 34.73
N ALA A 25 39.77 19.35 36.05
CA ALA A 25 39.13 18.21 36.71
C ALA A 25 37.61 18.12 36.45
N LEU A 26 36.93 19.27 36.35
CA LEU A 26 35.51 19.32 35.98
C LEU A 26 35.29 18.97 34.51
N GLU A 27 36.12 19.47 33.60
CA GLU A 27 36.08 19.13 32.18
C GLU A 27 36.27 17.62 31.97
N ASP A 28 37.29 17.01 32.59
CA ASP A 28 37.53 15.57 32.56
C ASP A 28 36.33 14.78 33.12
N SER A 29 35.68 15.29 34.18
CA SER A 29 34.48 14.66 34.75
C SER A 29 33.28 14.73 33.82
N VAL A 30 33.04 15.88 33.18
CA VAL A 30 31.95 16.07 32.21
C VAL A 30 32.18 15.15 31.00
N GLU A 31 33.40 15.09 30.47
CA GLU A 31 33.73 14.22 29.34
C GLU A 31 33.54 12.74 29.69
N ALA A 32 33.99 12.30 30.87
CA ALA A 32 33.83 10.93 31.33
C ALA A 32 32.35 10.53 31.51
N GLN A 33 31.54 11.42 32.10
CA GLN A 33 30.10 11.18 32.31
C GLN A 33 29.34 11.19 30.98
N ALA A 34 29.64 12.12 30.08
CA ALA A 34 29.06 12.16 28.74
C ALA A 34 29.40 10.90 27.92
N ALA A 35 30.63 10.41 28.00
CA ALA A 35 31.05 9.17 27.36
C ALA A 35 30.30 7.94 27.91
N GLN A 36 30.12 7.87 29.23
CA GLN A 36 29.35 6.79 29.88
C GLN A 36 27.87 6.82 29.44
N LEU A 37 27.26 8.00 29.38
CA LEU A 37 25.89 8.15 28.90
C LEU A 37 25.74 7.75 27.44
N GLY A 38 26.68 8.15 26.57
CA GLY A 38 26.71 7.73 25.17
C GLY A 38 26.82 6.21 24.99
N TYR A 39 27.62 5.55 25.83
CA TYR A 39 27.71 4.09 25.87
C TYR A 39 26.37 3.45 26.26
N LEU A 40 25.76 3.91 27.36
CA LEU A 40 24.47 3.39 27.83
C LEU A 40 23.35 3.60 26.80
N HIS A 41 23.28 4.76 26.15
CA HIS A 41 22.29 5.01 25.09
C HIS A 41 22.46 4.07 23.89
N THR A 42 23.71 3.79 23.52
CA THR A 42 24.03 2.84 22.44
C THR A 42 23.59 1.42 22.81
N GLU A 43 23.91 0.96 24.03
CA GLU A 43 23.48 -0.34 24.52
C GLU A 43 21.96 -0.46 24.63
N TYR A 44 21.29 0.58 25.14
CA TYR A 44 19.82 0.65 25.23
C TYR A 44 19.20 0.49 23.84
N THR A 45 19.71 1.23 22.85
CA THR A 45 19.24 1.15 21.46
C THR A 45 19.45 -0.25 20.87
N LEU A 46 20.61 -0.86 21.12
CA LEU A 46 20.91 -2.23 20.68
C LEU A 46 19.98 -3.26 21.35
N ASN A 47 19.73 -3.13 22.65
CA ASN A 47 18.88 -4.05 23.38
C ASN A 47 17.41 -3.91 22.97
N LYS A 48 16.92 -2.69 22.78
CA LYS A 48 15.61 -2.42 22.17
C LYS A 48 15.50 -3.04 20.78
N THR A 49 16.53 -2.89 19.96
CA THR A 49 16.60 -3.49 18.62
C THR A 49 16.56 -5.02 18.68
N ARG A 50 17.30 -5.65 19.60
CA ARG A 50 17.28 -7.11 19.81
C ARG A 50 15.91 -7.62 20.22
N VAL A 51 15.22 -6.87 21.10
CA VAL A 51 13.83 -7.19 21.48
C VAL A 51 12.94 -7.17 20.24
N TYR A 52 12.97 -6.11 19.42
CA TYR A 52 12.19 -6.09 18.17
C TYR A 52 12.55 -7.26 17.24
N HIS A 53 13.84 -7.57 17.04
CA HIS A 53 14.25 -8.70 16.20
C HIS A 53 13.75 -10.06 16.69
N HIS A 54 13.52 -10.21 18.00
CA HIS A 54 12.96 -11.43 18.56
C HIS A 54 11.45 -11.56 18.30
N TYR A 55 10.72 -10.45 18.41
CA TYR A 55 9.25 -10.46 18.35
C TYR A 55 8.69 -10.23 16.94
N GLU A 56 9.37 -9.45 16.10
CA GLU A 56 8.87 -9.11 14.76
C GLU A 56 8.63 -10.35 13.87
N PRO A 57 9.50 -11.38 13.84
CA PRO A 57 9.23 -12.61 13.09
C PRO A 57 7.98 -13.38 13.55
N ARG A 58 7.54 -13.17 14.80
CA ARG A 58 6.29 -13.74 15.33
C ARG A 58 5.07 -12.89 14.98
N LEU A 59 5.23 -11.57 14.96
CA LEU A 59 4.15 -10.62 14.69
C LEU A 59 3.82 -10.51 13.20
N GLU A 60 4.83 -10.50 12.33
CA GLU A 60 4.64 -10.22 10.92
C GLU A 60 3.71 -11.22 10.21
N PRO A 61 3.84 -12.55 10.40
CA PRO A 61 2.91 -13.51 9.81
C PRO A 61 1.46 -13.29 10.27
N LEU A 62 1.24 -12.87 11.52
CA LEU A 62 -0.10 -12.61 12.06
C LEU A 62 -0.72 -11.38 11.40
N ARG A 63 0.07 -10.30 11.21
CA ARG A 63 -0.37 -9.10 10.48
C ARG A 63 -0.72 -9.43 9.03
N VAL A 64 0.09 -10.24 8.35
CA VAL A 64 -0.17 -10.71 6.99
C VAL A 64 -1.48 -11.49 6.92
N ILE A 65 -1.70 -12.45 7.82
CA ILE A 65 -2.93 -13.25 7.86
C ILE A 65 -4.16 -12.35 8.08
N MET A 66 -4.11 -11.46 9.08
CA MET A 66 -5.23 -10.57 9.40
C MET A 66 -5.56 -9.63 8.24
N TYR A 67 -4.53 -9.03 7.63
CA TYR A 67 -4.71 -8.11 6.52
C TYR A 67 -5.27 -8.83 5.28
N ALA A 68 -4.70 -9.97 4.90
CA ALA A 68 -5.21 -10.78 3.79
C ALA A 68 -6.65 -11.26 4.03
N ALA A 69 -6.97 -11.65 5.27
CA ALA A 69 -8.32 -12.05 5.64
C ALA A 69 -9.32 -10.90 5.51
N ALA A 70 -8.97 -9.67 5.92
CA ALA A 70 -9.84 -8.50 5.73
C ALA A 70 -10.14 -8.24 4.25
N GLN A 71 -9.14 -8.38 3.37
CA GLN A 71 -9.32 -8.22 1.92
C GLN A 71 -10.24 -9.30 1.33
N LYS A 72 -10.14 -10.53 1.84
CA LYS A 72 -10.99 -11.66 1.44
C LYS A 72 -12.42 -11.55 1.98
N GLU A 73 -12.59 -11.09 3.22
CA GLU A 73 -13.87 -10.79 3.84
C GLU A 73 -14.65 -9.75 3.02
N SER A 74 -13.99 -8.69 2.56
CA SER A 74 -14.60 -7.68 1.69
C SER A 74 -15.18 -8.29 0.41
N LEU A 75 -14.44 -9.19 -0.26
CA LEU A 75 -14.92 -9.87 -1.47
C LEU A 75 -16.09 -10.82 -1.19
N ILE A 76 -16.02 -11.60 -0.11
CA ILE A 76 -17.10 -12.51 0.29
C ILE A 76 -18.37 -11.73 0.62
N THR A 77 -18.23 -10.61 1.32
CA THR A 77 -19.36 -9.73 1.68
C THR A 77 -20.03 -9.18 0.43
N LEU A 78 -19.26 -8.66 -0.53
CA LEU A 78 -19.79 -8.19 -1.81
C LEU A 78 -20.56 -9.30 -2.57
N GLN A 79 -20.05 -10.52 -2.57
CA GLN A 79 -20.76 -11.66 -3.18
C GLN A 79 -22.07 -11.98 -2.47
N ILE A 80 -22.06 -12.01 -1.13
CA ILE A 80 -23.26 -12.26 -0.33
C ILE A 80 -24.32 -11.20 -0.63
N GLU A 81 -23.97 -9.92 -0.55
CA GLU A 81 -24.91 -8.81 -0.81
C GLU A 81 -25.51 -8.89 -2.21
N TRP A 82 -24.69 -9.15 -3.23
CA TRP A 82 -25.16 -9.29 -4.60
C TRP A 82 -26.16 -10.45 -4.75
N LEU A 83 -25.82 -11.63 -4.22
CA LEU A 83 -26.67 -12.82 -4.32
C LEU A 83 -27.97 -12.66 -3.51
N GLU A 84 -27.92 -12.00 -2.35
CA GLU A 84 -29.11 -11.69 -1.56
C GLU A 84 -30.06 -10.76 -2.32
N ARG A 85 -29.55 -9.67 -2.91
CA ARG A 85 -30.36 -8.79 -3.78
C ARG A 85 -30.95 -9.55 -4.96
N LYS A 86 -30.18 -10.48 -5.54
CA LYS A 86 -30.65 -11.35 -6.63
C LYS A 86 -31.81 -12.24 -6.19
N VAL A 87 -31.73 -12.86 -5.01
CA VAL A 87 -32.83 -13.69 -4.46
C VAL A 87 -34.08 -12.84 -4.28
N VAL A 88 -33.96 -11.66 -3.67
CA VAL A 88 -35.10 -10.76 -3.42
C VAL A 88 -35.78 -10.35 -4.74
N GLU A 89 -35.02 -9.97 -5.77
CA GLU A 89 -35.60 -9.61 -7.06
C GLU A 89 -36.18 -10.82 -7.81
N GLN A 90 -35.57 -12.00 -7.68
CA GLN A 90 -36.11 -13.25 -8.23
C GLN A 90 -37.46 -13.59 -7.59
N GLU A 91 -37.59 -13.48 -6.27
CA GLU A 91 -38.85 -13.72 -5.54
C GLU A 91 -39.93 -12.69 -5.91
N ARG A 92 -39.57 -11.41 -5.94
CA ARG A 92 -40.46 -10.30 -6.33
C ARG A 92 -41.03 -10.52 -7.73
N ARG A 93 -40.20 -10.93 -8.68
CA ARG A 93 -40.65 -11.18 -10.06
C ARG A 93 -41.46 -12.46 -10.18
N SER A 94 -41.13 -13.51 -9.42
CA SER A 94 -41.86 -14.78 -9.43
C SER A 94 -43.35 -14.64 -9.06
N GLN A 95 -43.76 -13.55 -8.39
CA GLN A 95 -45.15 -13.24 -8.04
C GLN A 95 -45.96 -12.57 -9.17
N GLY A 96 -45.33 -12.11 -10.26
CA GLY A 96 -46.03 -11.34 -11.30
C GLY A 96 -45.40 -11.36 -12.71
N GLY A 97 -44.32 -12.10 -12.93
CA GLY A 97 -43.67 -12.19 -14.24
C GLY A 97 -42.42 -13.08 -14.27
N GLN A 98 -41.78 -13.15 -15.43
CA GLN A 98 -40.51 -13.87 -15.59
C GLN A 98 -39.33 -13.00 -15.13
N PHE A 99 -38.53 -13.51 -14.20
CA PHE A 99 -37.23 -12.94 -13.84
C PHE A 99 -36.25 -13.12 -15.00
N ILE A 100 -35.58 -12.03 -15.39
CA ILE A 100 -34.51 -12.01 -16.39
C ILE A 100 -33.33 -11.30 -15.74
N GLU A 101 -32.30 -12.05 -15.34
CA GLU A 101 -31.19 -11.54 -14.53
C GLU A 101 -30.54 -10.29 -15.15
N ALA A 102 -30.18 -10.35 -16.44
CA ALA A 102 -29.55 -9.24 -17.16
C ALA A 102 -30.42 -7.98 -17.27
N ARG A 103 -31.75 -8.08 -17.14
CA ARG A 103 -32.66 -6.93 -17.18
C ARG A 103 -32.95 -6.41 -15.78
N ASP A 104 -33.32 -7.33 -14.89
CA ASP A 104 -33.88 -7.00 -13.58
C ASP A 104 -32.78 -6.62 -12.58
N MET A 105 -31.57 -7.20 -12.70
CA MET A 105 -30.43 -6.88 -11.85
C MET A 105 -29.51 -5.78 -12.40
N LYS A 106 -29.73 -5.32 -13.63
CA LYS A 106 -28.96 -4.24 -14.26
C LYS A 106 -28.84 -2.96 -13.43
N PRO A 107 -29.94 -2.36 -12.91
CA PRO A 107 -29.83 -1.11 -12.14
C PRO A 107 -29.01 -1.30 -10.86
N VAL A 108 -29.13 -2.46 -10.22
CA VAL A 108 -28.35 -2.80 -9.02
C VAL A 108 -26.87 -2.94 -9.37
N ALA A 109 -26.55 -3.62 -10.48
CA ALA A 109 -25.17 -3.80 -10.91
C ALA A 109 -24.50 -2.47 -11.29
N GLU A 110 -25.22 -1.58 -11.98
CA GLU A 110 -24.77 -0.23 -12.31
C GLU A 110 -24.52 0.61 -11.04
N GLU A 111 -25.38 0.50 -10.02
CA GLU A 111 -25.17 1.17 -8.72
C GLU A 111 -23.84 0.74 -8.05
N TYR A 112 -23.54 -0.56 -8.02
CA TYR A 112 -22.27 -1.06 -7.47
C TYR A 112 -21.07 -0.60 -8.30
N LEU A 113 -21.19 -0.63 -9.63
CA LEU A 113 -20.11 -0.23 -10.52
C LEU A 113 -19.81 1.26 -10.37
N GLU A 114 -20.83 2.10 -10.29
CA GLU A 114 -20.70 3.55 -10.11
C GLU A 114 -19.96 3.88 -8.81
N LYS A 115 -20.33 3.25 -7.69
CA LYS A 115 -19.62 3.43 -6.41
C LYS A 115 -18.15 3.03 -6.49
N ALA A 116 -17.84 1.90 -7.14
CA ALA A 116 -16.46 1.48 -7.34
C ALA A 116 -15.70 2.42 -8.27
N TYR A 117 -16.37 2.93 -9.31
CA TYR A 117 -15.78 3.88 -10.26
C TYR A 117 -15.47 5.23 -9.61
N GLN A 118 -16.32 5.72 -8.71
CA GLN A 118 -16.05 6.93 -7.93
C GLN A 118 -14.76 6.82 -7.10
N SER A 119 -14.43 5.63 -6.60
CA SER A 119 -13.15 5.39 -5.93
C SER A 119 -11.97 5.58 -6.89
N VAL A 120 -12.09 5.09 -8.12
CA VAL A 120 -11.07 5.27 -9.16
C VAL A 120 -10.91 6.74 -9.54
N LEU A 121 -12.01 7.49 -9.65
CA LEU A 121 -11.98 8.93 -9.95
C LEU A 121 -11.24 9.72 -8.86
N ARG A 122 -11.49 9.42 -7.58
CA ARG A 122 -10.73 10.04 -6.47
C ARG A 122 -9.24 9.74 -6.54
N CYS A 123 -8.85 8.53 -6.94
CA CYS A 123 -7.43 8.24 -7.15
C CYS A 123 -6.83 9.11 -8.26
N TYR A 124 -7.58 9.43 -9.32
CA TYR A 124 -7.09 10.35 -10.35
C TYR A 124 -6.93 11.78 -9.83
N GLU A 125 -7.79 12.23 -8.92
CA GLU A 125 -7.62 13.51 -8.21
C GLU A 125 -6.32 13.51 -7.38
N HIS A 126 -6.08 12.46 -6.58
CA HIS A 126 -4.84 12.33 -5.80
C HIS A 126 -3.58 12.25 -6.67
N ILE A 127 -3.67 11.66 -7.86
CA ILE A 127 -2.58 11.62 -8.84
C ILE A 127 -2.34 13.02 -9.42
N ALA A 128 -3.41 13.74 -9.77
CA ALA A 128 -3.33 15.11 -10.26
C ALA A 128 -2.76 16.08 -9.22
N ASP A 129 -3.08 15.89 -7.94
CA ASP A 129 -2.65 16.72 -6.81
C ASP A 129 -1.27 16.29 -6.23
N CYS A 130 -0.61 15.30 -6.81
CA CYS A 130 0.68 14.81 -6.32
C CYS A 130 1.77 15.92 -6.42
N PRO A 131 2.56 16.17 -5.37
CA PRO A 131 3.62 17.19 -5.43
C PRO A 131 4.70 16.86 -6.47
N GLU A 132 5.14 17.86 -7.23
CA GLU A 132 6.18 17.73 -8.25
C GLU A 132 7.52 17.29 -7.63
N GLU A 133 7.86 17.83 -6.46
CA GLU A 133 9.11 17.47 -5.76
C GLU A 133 9.15 15.98 -5.40
N ALA A 134 7.99 15.40 -5.04
CA ALA A 134 7.91 13.99 -4.69
C ALA A 134 8.13 13.09 -5.93
N LEU A 135 7.62 13.50 -7.10
CA LEU A 135 7.89 12.83 -8.37
C LEU A 135 9.36 12.93 -8.78
N HIS A 136 9.96 14.10 -8.60
CA HIS A 136 11.37 14.31 -8.90
C HIS A 136 12.26 13.38 -8.06
N ILE A 137 12.02 13.32 -6.73
CA ILE A 137 12.79 12.47 -5.81
C ILE A 137 12.72 11.00 -6.23
N ILE A 138 11.52 10.47 -6.48
CA ILE A 138 11.39 9.05 -6.82
C ILE A 138 11.97 8.71 -8.18
N SER A 139 11.88 9.61 -9.16
CA SER A 139 12.44 9.39 -10.50
C SER A 139 13.96 9.19 -10.49
N GLN A 140 14.63 9.67 -9.44
CA GLN A 140 16.09 9.57 -9.25
C GLN A 140 16.54 8.33 -8.48
N TYR A 141 15.61 7.47 -8.04
CA TYR A 141 15.99 6.28 -7.29
C TYR A 141 16.79 5.31 -8.17
N VAL A 142 18.06 5.14 -7.82
CA VAL A 142 18.96 4.15 -8.43
C VAL A 142 18.67 2.76 -7.88
N CYS A 143 18.31 2.66 -6.60
CA CYS A 143 17.94 1.43 -5.91
C CYS A 143 16.63 1.64 -5.14
N PRO A 144 15.47 1.58 -5.83
CA PRO A 144 14.18 1.75 -5.18
C PRO A 144 13.84 0.56 -4.25
N PRO A 145 13.02 0.77 -3.21
CA PRO A 145 12.48 -0.33 -2.40
C PRO A 145 11.72 -1.35 -3.24
N GLU A 146 11.73 -2.62 -2.83
CA GLU A 146 11.08 -3.72 -3.55
C GLU A 146 9.58 -3.48 -3.74
N GLU A 147 8.92 -2.85 -2.76
CA GLU A 147 7.51 -2.54 -2.82
C GLU A 147 7.19 -1.46 -3.86
N ALA A 148 8.08 -0.50 -4.06
CA ALA A 148 7.93 0.51 -5.12
C ALA A 148 8.05 -0.13 -6.50
N ILE A 149 9.02 -1.04 -6.68
CA ILE A 149 9.19 -1.81 -7.92
C ILE A 149 7.92 -2.65 -8.17
N ALA A 150 7.51 -3.45 -7.20
CA ALA A 150 6.34 -4.33 -7.32
C ALA A 150 5.07 -3.53 -7.67
N THR A 151 4.87 -2.38 -7.03
CA THR A 151 3.75 -1.47 -7.31
C THR A 151 3.78 -1.01 -8.77
N MET A 152 4.90 -0.44 -9.23
CA MET A 152 4.99 0.11 -10.58
C MET A 152 4.92 -0.96 -11.67
N VAL A 153 5.53 -2.12 -11.46
CA VAL A 153 5.42 -3.27 -12.36
C VAL A 153 3.97 -3.68 -12.52
N LEU A 154 3.23 -3.78 -11.42
CA LEU A 154 1.81 -4.14 -11.47
C LEU A 154 0.95 -3.05 -12.11
N VAL A 155 1.25 -1.77 -11.87
CA VAL A 155 0.60 -0.65 -12.57
C VAL A 155 0.75 -0.80 -14.08
N MET A 156 1.97 -1.06 -14.57
CA MET A 156 2.23 -1.23 -15.99
C MET A 156 1.50 -2.44 -16.58
N LYS A 157 1.50 -3.58 -15.88
CA LYS A 157 0.75 -4.78 -16.29
C LYS A 157 -0.76 -4.52 -16.38
N VAL A 158 -1.34 -3.87 -15.36
CA VAL A 158 -2.77 -3.52 -15.33
C VAL A 158 -3.13 -2.54 -16.44
N ARG A 159 -2.18 -1.69 -16.84
CA ARG A 159 -2.31 -0.78 -17.99
C ARG A 159 -2.11 -1.46 -19.35
N GLY A 160 -1.82 -2.77 -19.37
CA GLY A 160 -1.68 -3.57 -20.58
C GLY A 160 -0.32 -3.47 -21.25
N GLU A 161 0.70 -2.98 -20.55
CA GLU A 161 2.08 -3.02 -21.04
C GLU A 161 2.58 -4.48 -21.08
N ALA A 162 3.46 -4.81 -22.03
CA ALA A 162 4.01 -6.16 -22.16
C ALA A 162 4.84 -6.53 -20.92
N SER A 163 4.76 -7.78 -20.45
CA SER A 163 5.43 -8.20 -19.22
C SER A 163 6.95 -8.01 -19.26
N GLU A 164 7.57 -8.16 -20.43
CA GLU A 164 9.00 -7.94 -20.64
C GLU A 164 9.41 -6.47 -20.50
N ALA A 165 8.48 -5.54 -20.73
CA ALA A 165 8.71 -4.10 -20.63
C ALA A 165 8.38 -3.55 -19.23
N CYS A 166 7.86 -4.37 -18.33
CA CYS A 166 7.50 -3.96 -16.97
C CYS A 166 8.75 -3.96 -16.08
N THR A 167 9.62 -2.96 -16.27
CA THR A 167 10.83 -2.75 -15.46
C THR A 167 10.77 -1.42 -14.70
N TRP A 168 11.64 -1.27 -13.69
CA TRP A 168 11.72 -0.02 -12.94
C TRP A 168 12.10 1.17 -13.83
N GLU A 169 13.06 0.98 -14.74
CA GLU A 169 13.53 2.02 -15.66
C GLU A 169 12.41 2.48 -16.58
N ALA A 170 11.60 1.55 -17.09
CA ALA A 170 10.43 1.89 -17.88
C ALA A 170 9.37 2.63 -17.04
N SER A 171 9.25 2.29 -15.76
CA SER A 171 8.33 2.97 -14.84
C SER A 171 8.72 4.41 -14.52
N GLN A 172 10.00 4.77 -14.60
CA GLN A 172 10.45 6.17 -14.43
C GLN A 172 9.84 7.09 -15.48
N VAL A 173 9.52 6.58 -16.67
CA VAL A 173 8.78 7.35 -17.69
C VAL A 173 7.35 7.64 -17.23
N LEU A 174 6.69 6.69 -16.58
CA LEU A 174 5.35 6.92 -16.00
C LEU A 174 5.38 7.93 -14.84
N LEU A 175 6.49 7.97 -14.10
CA LEU A 175 6.72 8.91 -13.01
C LEU A 175 7.22 10.29 -13.49
N SER A 176 7.39 10.49 -14.80
CA SER A 176 7.67 11.82 -15.33
C SER A 176 6.46 12.73 -15.13
N TYR A 177 6.72 14.01 -14.82
CA TYR A 177 5.68 15.01 -14.51
C TYR A 177 4.53 14.99 -15.54
N THR A 178 4.87 15.16 -16.82
CA THR A 178 3.87 15.22 -17.90
C THR A 178 3.08 13.92 -18.00
N TYR A 179 3.72 12.76 -17.82
CA TYR A 179 3.00 11.49 -17.91
C TYR A 179 2.06 11.29 -16.73
N PHE A 180 2.57 11.54 -15.52
CA PHE A 180 1.89 11.28 -14.27
C PHE A 180 0.63 12.16 -14.14
N HIS A 181 0.75 13.47 -14.38
CA HIS A 181 -0.36 14.41 -14.25
C HIS A 181 -1.28 14.44 -15.48
N ASP A 182 -0.74 14.47 -16.70
CA ASP A 182 -1.56 14.78 -17.89
C ASP A 182 -2.09 13.52 -18.59
N PHE A 183 -1.33 12.42 -18.58
CA PHE A 183 -1.62 11.26 -19.42
C PHE A 183 -2.08 10.02 -18.66
N PHE A 184 -1.73 9.89 -17.38
CA PHE A 184 -1.99 8.67 -16.62
C PHE A 184 -3.49 8.36 -16.57
N ALA A 185 -4.30 9.30 -16.09
CA ALA A 185 -5.74 9.13 -15.92
C ALA A 185 -6.44 8.80 -17.24
N THR A 186 -6.21 9.60 -18.29
CA THR A 186 -6.81 9.42 -19.62
C THR A 186 -6.51 8.05 -20.22
N ARG A 187 -5.26 7.59 -20.12
CA ARG A 187 -4.84 6.29 -20.67
C ARG A 187 -5.39 5.12 -19.85
N SER A 188 -5.42 5.25 -18.52
CA SER A 188 -5.98 4.25 -17.62
C SER A 188 -7.51 4.12 -17.76
N GLU A 189 -8.23 5.23 -17.89
CA GLU A 189 -9.68 5.23 -18.13
C GLU A 189 -10.03 4.57 -19.48
N SER A 190 -9.24 4.86 -20.52
CA SER A 190 -9.41 4.23 -21.82
C SER A 190 -9.25 2.71 -21.75
N LEU A 191 -8.46 2.18 -20.81
CA LEU A 191 -8.33 0.73 -20.60
C LEU A 191 -9.54 0.16 -19.86
N LEU A 192 -10.02 0.81 -18.79
CA LEU A 192 -11.21 0.38 -18.05
C LEU A 192 -12.46 0.28 -18.94
N LYS A 193 -12.55 1.15 -19.96
CA LYS A 193 -13.62 1.13 -20.98
C LYS A 193 -13.45 0.01 -22.02
N ARG A 194 -12.21 -0.35 -22.36
CA ARG A 194 -11.90 -1.38 -23.37
C ARG A 194 -11.96 -2.80 -22.80
N CYS A 195 -11.61 -2.98 -21.54
CA CYS A 195 -11.53 -4.29 -20.90
C CYS A 195 -12.73 -4.51 -19.99
N ASP A 196 -13.57 -5.49 -20.34
CA ASP A 196 -14.67 -5.91 -19.47
C ASP A 196 -14.14 -6.61 -18.22
N LEU A 197 -13.21 -7.56 -18.37
CA LEU A 197 -12.54 -8.23 -17.25
C LEU A 197 -11.03 -8.28 -17.49
N LEU A 198 -10.26 -8.28 -16.41
CA LEU A 198 -8.85 -8.64 -16.45
C LEU A 198 -8.71 -10.16 -16.64
N GLY A 199 -7.60 -10.59 -17.27
CA GLY A 199 -7.27 -12.01 -17.34
C GLY A 199 -7.10 -12.62 -15.95
N GLU A 200 -7.40 -13.91 -15.80
CA GLU A 200 -7.38 -14.61 -14.50
C GLU A 200 -6.02 -14.50 -13.80
N THR A 201 -4.92 -14.57 -14.54
CA THR A 201 -3.56 -14.42 -14.01
C THR A 201 -3.34 -13.03 -13.41
N LEU A 202 -3.63 -11.99 -14.18
CA LEU A 202 -3.47 -10.60 -13.75
C LEU A 202 -4.40 -10.24 -12.61
N MET A 203 -5.64 -10.72 -12.62
CA MET A 203 -6.57 -10.52 -11.50
C MET A 203 -6.05 -11.20 -10.23
N SER A 204 -5.49 -12.41 -10.34
CA SER A 204 -4.90 -13.12 -9.20
C SER A 204 -3.64 -12.43 -8.66
N GLU A 205 -2.78 -11.90 -9.55
CA GLU A 205 -1.63 -11.06 -9.16
C GLU A 205 -2.09 -9.82 -8.41
N LEU A 206 -3.13 -9.13 -8.90
CA LEU A 206 -3.70 -7.94 -8.29
C LEU A 206 -4.33 -8.23 -6.92
N GLU A 207 -5.06 -9.33 -6.79
CA GLU A 207 -5.59 -9.79 -5.50
C GLU A 207 -4.48 -10.10 -4.50
N SER A 208 -3.45 -10.84 -4.93
CA SER A 208 -2.31 -11.19 -4.08
C SER A 208 -1.54 -9.96 -3.63
N PHE A 209 -1.31 -9.00 -4.53
CA PHE A 209 -0.66 -7.73 -4.23
C PHE A 209 -1.45 -6.97 -3.16
N CYS A 210 -2.74 -6.75 -3.38
CA CYS A 210 -3.56 -5.99 -2.44
C CYS A 210 -3.83 -6.74 -1.12
N ALA A 211 -3.58 -8.05 -1.04
CA ALA A 211 -3.66 -8.86 0.17
C ALA A 211 -2.37 -8.86 1.00
N ASN A 212 -1.28 -8.26 0.52
CA ASN A 212 -0.03 -8.13 1.25
C ASN A 212 -0.02 -6.80 2.06
N PRO A 213 0.24 -6.80 3.38
CA PRO A 213 0.28 -5.59 4.19
C PRO A 213 1.37 -4.60 3.77
N HIS A 214 2.49 -5.06 3.20
CA HIS A 214 3.55 -4.19 2.66
C HIS A 214 3.08 -3.36 1.46
N HIS A 215 2.02 -3.80 0.79
CA HIS A 215 1.36 -3.09 -0.30
C HIS A 215 0.02 -2.47 0.12
N SER A 216 -0.18 -2.29 1.43
CA SER A 216 -1.27 -1.44 1.91
C SER A 216 -1.03 0.01 1.48
N VAL A 217 -2.12 0.73 1.19
CA VAL A 217 -2.04 2.13 0.74
C VAL A 217 -1.21 2.97 1.72
N ALA A 218 -1.42 2.79 3.02
CA ALA A 218 -0.66 3.49 4.06
C ALA A 218 0.84 3.13 4.06
N ALA A 219 1.21 1.86 3.85
CA ALA A 219 2.62 1.45 3.75
C ALA A 219 3.29 2.08 2.51
N LEU A 220 2.58 2.11 1.38
CA LEU A 220 3.08 2.68 0.13
C LEU A 220 3.28 4.20 0.22
N TYR A 221 2.38 4.92 0.89
CA TYR A 221 2.56 6.36 1.17
C TYR A 221 3.77 6.67 2.06
N ARG A 222 4.18 5.75 2.95
CA ARG A 222 5.40 5.91 3.76
C ARG A 222 6.67 5.79 2.91
N ILE A 223 6.61 5.09 1.78
CA ILE A 223 7.73 5.00 0.85
C ILE A 223 7.83 6.31 0.07
N SER A 224 6.75 6.71 -0.60
CA SER A 224 6.65 8.00 -1.27
C SER A 224 5.20 8.32 -1.66
N ILE A 225 4.90 9.60 -1.84
CA ILE A 225 3.57 10.06 -2.25
C ILE A 225 3.15 9.46 -3.61
N PRO A 226 3.98 9.48 -4.68
CA PRO A 226 3.59 8.92 -5.98
C PRO A 226 3.29 7.42 -5.92
N ILE A 227 4.05 6.65 -5.15
CA ILE A 227 3.83 5.20 -4.99
C ILE A 227 2.57 4.93 -4.17
N GLY A 228 2.30 5.74 -3.15
CA GLY A 228 1.03 5.74 -2.44
C GLY A 228 -0.17 5.93 -3.36
N CYS A 229 -0.13 6.97 -4.21
CA CYS A 229 -1.21 7.24 -5.19
C CYS A 229 -1.39 6.08 -6.19
N MET A 230 -0.29 5.51 -6.69
CA MET A 230 -0.32 4.36 -7.59
C MET A 230 -0.87 3.09 -6.91
N GLY A 231 -0.50 2.86 -5.65
CA GLY A 231 -1.04 1.78 -4.84
C GLY A 231 -2.53 1.93 -4.60
N GLU A 232 -2.98 3.12 -4.21
CA GLU A 232 -4.40 3.43 -4.02
C GLU A 232 -5.20 3.19 -5.32
N TRP A 233 -4.66 3.63 -6.46
CA TRP A 233 -5.25 3.36 -7.76
C TRP A 233 -5.38 1.85 -8.04
N LEU A 234 -4.35 1.04 -7.76
CA LEU A 234 -4.43 -0.43 -7.92
C LEU A 234 -5.53 -1.05 -7.05
N HIS A 235 -5.66 -0.62 -5.78
CA HIS A 235 -6.73 -1.09 -4.88
C HIS A 235 -8.12 -0.70 -5.40
N SER A 236 -8.27 0.52 -5.92
CA SER A 236 -9.52 0.98 -6.53
C SER A 236 -9.86 0.23 -7.82
N VAL A 237 -8.89 -0.01 -8.70
CA VAL A 237 -9.06 -0.81 -9.92
C VAL A 237 -9.42 -2.25 -9.59
N ARG A 238 -8.79 -2.86 -8.59
CA ARG A 238 -9.16 -4.18 -8.09
C ARG A 238 -10.62 -4.21 -7.66
N ASN A 239 -11.06 -3.24 -6.86
CA ASN A 239 -12.45 -3.17 -6.39
C ASN A 239 -13.43 -2.99 -7.55
N TYR A 240 -13.08 -2.18 -8.54
CA TYR A 240 -13.85 -2.01 -9.77
C TYR A 240 -14.03 -3.34 -10.53
N TYR A 241 -12.95 -4.10 -10.73
CA TYR A 241 -13.03 -5.40 -11.39
C TYR A 241 -13.67 -6.49 -10.51
N ARG A 242 -13.53 -6.45 -9.19
CA ARG A 242 -14.28 -7.32 -8.26
C ARG A 242 -15.79 -7.16 -8.46
N VAL A 243 -16.28 -5.93 -8.57
CA VAL A 243 -17.69 -5.67 -8.88
C VAL A 243 -18.06 -6.30 -10.22
N LYS A 244 -17.30 -6.00 -11.29
CA LYS A 244 -17.56 -6.59 -12.62
C LYS A 244 -17.59 -8.12 -12.62
N LEU A 245 -16.69 -8.78 -11.86
CA LEU A 245 -16.65 -10.23 -11.71
C LEU A 245 -17.91 -10.75 -11.01
N VAL A 246 -18.29 -10.15 -9.88
CA VAL A 246 -19.47 -10.55 -9.11
C VAL A 246 -20.75 -10.38 -9.93
N THR A 247 -20.82 -9.32 -10.74
CA THR A 247 -21.96 -8.99 -11.60
C THR A 247 -21.80 -9.46 -13.05
N ALA A 248 -20.82 -10.33 -13.35
CA ALA A 248 -20.45 -10.71 -14.72
C ALA A 248 -21.62 -11.18 -15.62
N PRO A 249 -22.65 -11.91 -15.17
CA PRO A 249 -23.77 -12.23 -16.06
C PRO A 249 -24.61 -11.00 -16.50
N VAL A 250 -24.40 -9.83 -15.90
CA VAL A 250 -25.21 -8.61 -16.09
C VAL A 250 -24.43 -7.48 -16.77
N LEU A 251 -23.20 -7.19 -16.32
CA LEU A 251 -22.42 -6.03 -16.80
C LEU A 251 -21.49 -6.31 -17.99
N LEU A 252 -21.31 -7.56 -18.39
CA LEU A 252 -20.46 -7.89 -19.54
C LEU A 252 -21.10 -7.39 -20.84
N GLN A 253 -20.28 -6.87 -21.76
CA GLN A 253 -20.73 -6.51 -23.09
C GLN A 253 -21.22 -7.76 -23.83
N GLN A 254 -22.34 -7.63 -24.54
CA GLN A 254 -22.97 -8.73 -25.26
C GLN A 254 -22.10 -9.12 -26.47
N SER A 255 -21.15 -10.01 -26.23
CA SER A 255 -20.33 -10.69 -27.23
C SER A 255 -20.74 -12.17 -27.37
N THR A 256 -20.27 -12.84 -28.42
CA THR A 256 -20.49 -14.28 -28.63
C THR A 256 -19.95 -15.14 -27.48
N ASP A 257 -18.96 -14.64 -26.73
CA ASP A 257 -18.28 -15.36 -25.65
C ASP A 257 -18.74 -14.96 -24.24
N THR A 258 -19.71 -14.05 -24.11
CA THR A 258 -20.17 -13.51 -22.82
C THR A 258 -20.48 -14.61 -21.79
N ARG A 259 -21.11 -15.70 -22.24
CA ARG A 259 -21.45 -16.82 -21.36
C ARG A 259 -20.21 -17.53 -20.82
N ARG A 260 -19.24 -17.82 -21.69
CA ARG A 260 -17.98 -18.47 -21.30
C ARG A 260 -17.21 -17.59 -20.31
N ILE A 261 -17.16 -16.28 -20.59
CA ILE A 261 -16.48 -15.29 -19.74
C ILE A 261 -17.17 -15.20 -18.37
N ALA A 262 -18.50 -15.19 -18.32
CA ALA A 262 -19.25 -15.20 -17.06
C ALA A 262 -19.04 -16.49 -16.25
N GLU A 263 -18.98 -17.65 -16.91
CA GLU A 263 -18.68 -18.94 -16.26
C GLU A 263 -17.25 -18.97 -15.70
N GLN A 264 -16.27 -18.43 -16.44
CA GLN A 264 -14.89 -18.25 -15.96
C GLN A 264 -14.81 -17.31 -14.76
N ALA A 265 -15.48 -16.17 -14.80
CA ALA A 265 -15.55 -15.22 -13.69
C ALA A 265 -16.12 -15.89 -12.42
N GLN A 266 -17.19 -16.66 -12.55
CA GLN A 266 -17.79 -17.40 -11.42
C GLN A 266 -16.86 -18.49 -10.89
N ALA A 267 -16.16 -19.22 -11.76
CA ALA A 267 -15.19 -20.25 -11.36
C ALA A 267 -14.01 -19.62 -10.59
N TRP A 268 -13.50 -18.50 -11.07
CA TRP A 268 -12.44 -17.74 -10.40
C TRP A 268 -12.92 -17.24 -9.03
N LEU A 269 -14.13 -16.67 -8.93
CA LEU A 269 -14.69 -16.21 -7.66
C LEU A 269 -14.83 -17.35 -6.65
N ALA A 270 -15.33 -18.52 -7.08
CA ALA A 270 -15.46 -19.69 -6.23
C ALA A 270 -14.09 -20.17 -5.72
N MET A 271 -13.08 -20.20 -6.60
CA MET A 271 -11.70 -20.54 -6.22
C MET A 271 -11.15 -19.57 -5.17
N MET A 272 -11.34 -18.26 -5.36
CA MET A 272 -10.83 -17.23 -4.45
C MET A 272 -11.56 -17.19 -3.10
N THR A 273 -12.88 -17.39 -3.06
CA THR A 273 -13.65 -17.27 -1.81
C THR A 273 -13.80 -18.59 -1.06
N LEU A 274 -14.25 -19.64 -1.75
CA LEU A 274 -14.55 -20.94 -1.17
C LEU A 274 -13.30 -21.82 -1.03
N GLY A 275 -12.23 -21.54 -1.78
CA GLY A 275 -10.96 -22.25 -1.66
C GLY A 275 -11.00 -23.69 -2.17
N GLU A 276 -11.90 -24.00 -3.12
CA GLU A 276 -11.94 -25.30 -3.75
C GLU A 276 -10.73 -25.50 -4.68
N ALA A 277 -9.62 -25.90 -4.07
CA ALA A 277 -8.63 -26.68 -4.80
C ALA A 277 -9.30 -27.99 -5.22
N ARG A 278 -9.55 -28.16 -6.53
CA ARG A 278 -9.66 -29.49 -7.15
C ARG A 278 -8.36 -30.25 -6.85
N GLY A 279 -8.26 -30.87 -5.68
CA GLY A 279 -6.99 -31.40 -5.20
C GLY A 279 -7.11 -32.47 -4.12
N GLN A 280 -8.27 -33.12 -3.96
CA GLN A 280 -8.40 -34.40 -3.24
C GLN A 280 -9.50 -35.26 -3.89
N ARG A 281 -9.31 -35.63 -5.16
CA ARG A 281 -9.82 -36.92 -5.65
C ARG A 281 -8.61 -37.81 -5.86
N GLN A 282 -8.43 -38.75 -4.96
CA GLN A 282 -7.57 -39.91 -5.16
C GLN A 282 -7.92 -40.54 -6.52
N GLN A 283 -6.97 -40.53 -7.45
CA GLN A 283 -6.98 -41.44 -8.59
C GLN A 283 -6.38 -42.77 -8.12
N PRO A 284 -7.10 -43.89 -8.21
CA PRO A 284 -6.47 -45.18 -8.45
C PRO A 284 -6.14 -45.26 -9.95
N GLN A 285 -4.87 -45.54 -10.23
CA GLN A 285 -4.38 -46.00 -11.53
C GLN A 285 -5.15 -47.22 -12.01
N GLN A 286 -5.37 -47.31 -13.33
CA GLN A 286 -4.94 -48.40 -14.24
C GLN A 286 -5.65 -48.21 -15.60
N THR A 287 -4.92 -47.84 -16.67
CA THR A 287 -4.40 -48.74 -17.75
C THR A 287 -5.53 -49.56 -18.39
N THR A 288 -5.83 -49.50 -19.69
CA THR A 288 -4.96 -49.67 -20.87
C THR A 288 -5.73 -49.27 -22.15
N ALA A 289 -5.01 -48.73 -23.16
CA ALA A 289 -5.44 -48.74 -24.57
C ALA A 289 -5.37 -50.18 -25.15
N PRO A 290 -5.94 -50.49 -26.33
CA PRO A 290 -5.33 -50.08 -27.60
C PRO A 290 -6.27 -49.80 -28.80
N GLU A 291 -5.75 -48.97 -29.70
CA GLU A 291 -5.65 -49.06 -31.17
C GLU A 291 -6.79 -49.60 -32.08
N GLY A 292 -6.95 -48.92 -33.22
CA GLY A 292 -7.58 -49.43 -34.45
C GLY A 292 -8.42 -48.36 -35.17
N SER A 293 -7.83 -47.52 -36.04
CA SER A 293 -7.66 -47.73 -37.50
C SER A 293 -8.79 -47.13 -38.37
N SER A 294 -8.40 -46.21 -39.28
CA SER A 294 -8.92 -46.07 -40.67
C SER A 294 -10.39 -45.64 -40.84
N SER A 295 -10.88 -44.92 -41.86
CA SER A 295 -10.41 -44.45 -43.16
C SER A 295 -11.48 -43.51 -43.75
N LEU A 296 -11.04 -42.62 -44.65
CA LEU A 296 -11.77 -41.95 -45.73
C LEU A 296 -13.08 -42.62 -46.20
N SER A 297 -14.14 -41.83 -46.42
CA SER A 297 -14.79 -41.69 -47.75
C SER A 297 -15.91 -40.63 -47.74
N ALA A 298 -15.88 -39.72 -48.72
CA ALA A 298 -17.07 -39.07 -49.28
C ALA A 298 -17.84 -40.10 -50.14
N PRO A 299 -19.11 -39.85 -50.48
CA PRO A 299 -19.33 -39.29 -51.81
C PRO A 299 -20.47 -38.28 -51.95
N SER A 300 -20.32 -37.53 -53.03
CA SER A 300 -21.26 -36.66 -53.74
C SER A 300 -22.63 -37.25 -54.03
N SER A 301 -23.64 -36.39 -54.05
CA SER A 301 -24.69 -36.40 -55.09
C SER A 301 -25.42 -35.05 -55.15
N SER A 302 -25.28 -34.37 -56.29
CA SER A 302 -26.23 -33.36 -56.78
C SER A 302 -27.56 -34.02 -57.15
N PRO A 303 -28.66 -33.24 -57.29
CA PRO A 303 -29.08 -32.94 -58.66
C PRO A 303 -29.65 -31.52 -58.89
N SER A 304 -29.29 -30.99 -60.07
CA SER A 304 -30.03 -30.14 -61.02
C SER A 304 -31.18 -29.22 -60.59
N ALA A 305 -30.92 -27.92 -60.81
CA ALA A 305 -31.71 -26.88 -61.49
C ALA A 305 -33.23 -27.05 -61.68
N ASP A 306 -33.98 -26.02 -61.26
CA ASP A 306 -35.00 -25.43 -62.12
C ASP A 306 -35.14 -23.92 -61.88
N ALA A 307 -35.43 -23.20 -62.94
CA ALA A 307 -35.46 -21.75 -63.04
C ALA A 307 -36.84 -21.17 -62.76
N GLY A 308 -36.90 -20.03 -62.08
CA GLY A 308 -38.14 -19.27 -61.91
C GLY A 308 -37.87 -17.88 -61.38
N ALA A 309 -37.59 -16.93 -62.27
CA ALA A 309 -37.56 -15.51 -61.96
C ALA A 309 -38.97 -14.94 -61.94
N LYS A 310 -39.36 -14.26 -60.85
CA LYS A 310 -40.14 -13.01 -60.84
C LYS A 310 -40.39 -12.50 -59.42
N ASP A 311 -40.40 -11.18 -59.32
CA ASP A 311 -40.89 -10.33 -58.22
C ASP A 311 -39.93 -10.10 -57.03
N ALA A 312 -38.79 -9.48 -57.34
CA ALA A 312 -37.94 -8.81 -56.36
C ALA A 312 -38.35 -7.33 -56.26
N ASP A 313 -39.02 -6.97 -55.16
CA ASP A 313 -38.84 -5.66 -54.49
C ASP A 313 -39.67 -5.51 -53.19
N THR A 314 -40.36 -6.56 -52.70
CA THR A 314 -41.04 -6.54 -51.39
C THR A 314 -40.62 -7.66 -50.43
N ASP A 315 -39.86 -8.65 -50.89
CA ASP A 315 -39.42 -9.79 -50.06
C ASP A 315 -38.14 -9.55 -49.26
N THR A 316 -37.35 -8.54 -49.63
CA THR A 316 -36.08 -8.22 -48.94
C THR A 316 -36.33 -7.65 -47.55
N GLU A 317 -37.32 -6.75 -47.39
CA GLU A 317 -37.68 -6.17 -46.09
C GLU A 317 -38.33 -7.21 -45.15
N ASN A 318 -39.11 -8.16 -45.70
CA ASN A 318 -39.70 -9.26 -44.91
C ASN A 318 -38.65 -10.31 -44.48
N ALA A 319 -37.63 -10.55 -45.30
CA ALA A 319 -36.50 -11.42 -44.96
C ALA A 319 -35.61 -10.79 -43.87
N GLU A 320 -35.34 -9.49 -43.95
CA GLU A 320 -34.61 -8.74 -42.92
C GLU A 320 -35.38 -8.68 -41.60
N LEU A 321 -36.69 -8.44 -41.63
CA LEU A 321 -37.54 -8.47 -40.44
C LEU A 321 -37.61 -9.89 -39.84
N GLY A 322 -37.68 -10.92 -40.69
CA GLY A 322 -37.64 -12.33 -40.27
C GLY A 322 -36.31 -12.71 -39.60
N ALA A 323 -35.18 -12.24 -40.13
CA ALA A 323 -33.86 -12.42 -39.56
C ALA A 323 -33.71 -11.70 -38.20
N LEU A 324 -34.21 -10.46 -38.09
CA LEU A 324 -34.22 -9.71 -36.83
C LEU A 324 -35.09 -10.37 -35.75
N VAL A 325 -36.25 -10.92 -36.13
CA VAL A 325 -37.14 -11.64 -35.21
C VAL A 325 -36.53 -12.98 -34.79
N ALA A 326 -35.84 -13.68 -35.69
CA ALA A 326 -35.12 -14.91 -35.37
C ALA A 326 -33.95 -14.64 -34.42
N ASP A 327 -33.17 -13.58 -34.67
CA ASP A 327 -32.08 -13.14 -33.80
C ASP A 327 -32.60 -12.70 -32.42
N TYR A 328 -33.68 -11.93 -32.38
CA TYR A 328 -34.35 -11.56 -31.13
C TYR A 328 -34.86 -12.78 -30.35
N LYS A 329 -35.45 -13.77 -31.02
CA LYS A 329 -35.90 -15.02 -30.38
C LYS A 329 -34.73 -15.83 -29.85
N ALA A 330 -33.66 -15.99 -30.64
CA ALA A 330 -32.44 -16.68 -30.21
C ALA A 330 -31.78 -15.98 -29.00
N LYS A 331 -31.75 -14.64 -29.01
CA LYS A 331 -31.24 -13.82 -27.91
C LYS A 331 -32.11 -13.94 -26.66
N LYS A 332 -33.43 -13.94 -26.81
CA LYS A 332 -34.39 -14.17 -25.72
C LYS A 332 -34.24 -15.56 -25.13
N GLU A 333 -34.15 -16.61 -25.93
CA GLU A 333 -33.95 -17.98 -25.45
C GLU A 333 -32.60 -18.17 -24.75
N SER A 334 -31.53 -17.55 -25.28
CA SER A 334 -30.20 -17.55 -24.66
C SER A 334 -30.24 -16.90 -23.28
N LEU A 335 -30.87 -15.73 -23.15
CA LEU A 335 -31.08 -15.03 -21.88
C LEU A 335 -31.95 -15.83 -20.90
N GLN A 336 -32.94 -16.57 -21.40
CA GLN A 336 -33.80 -17.42 -20.57
C GLN A 336 -33.05 -18.65 -20.04
N ARG A 337 -32.18 -19.28 -20.85
CA ARG A 337 -31.38 -20.43 -20.42
C ARG A 337 -30.28 -20.04 -19.42
N SER A 338 -29.70 -18.84 -19.54
CA SER A 338 -28.72 -18.33 -18.56
C SER A 338 -29.37 -17.91 -17.23
N THR A 339 -30.65 -17.52 -17.25
CA THR A 339 -31.41 -17.14 -16.04
C THR A 339 -31.96 -18.35 -15.25
N ALA A 340 -31.87 -19.57 -15.79
CA ALA A 340 -32.48 -20.77 -15.22
C ALA A 340 -31.74 -21.36 -14.00
N ARG A 341 -31.00 -20.57 -13.21
CA ARG A 341 -30.56 -21.02 -11.89
C ARG A 341 -31.74 -20.90 -10.90
N PRO A 342 -32.22 -22.00 -10.32
CA PRO A 342 -33.27 -21.92 -9.30
C PRO A 342 -32.81 -21.09 -8.11
N ALA A 343 -33.75 -20.36 -7.50
CA ALA A 343 -33.50 -19.54 -6.32
C ALA A 343 -32.86 -20.35 -5.18
N SER A 344 -33.20 -21.64 -5.06
CA SER A 344 -32.62 -22.57 -4.08
C SER A 344 -31.10 -22.69 -4.19
N LEU A 345 -30.55 -22.83 -5.40
CA LEU A 345 -29.09 -22.91 -5.61
C LEU A 345 -28.39 -21.59 -5.29
N THR A 346 -29.08 -20.46 -5.49
CA THR A 346 -28.54 -19.15 -5.12
C THR A 346 -28.54 -18.97 -3.60
N ALA A 347 -29.59 -19.43 -2.92
CA ALA A 347 -29.66 -19.44 -1.45
C ALA A 347 -28.61 -20.37 -0.82
N GLU A 348 -28.38 -21.55 -1.39
CA GLU A 348 -27.30 -22.48 -0.97
C GLU A 348 -25.91 -21.83 -1.11
N ALA A 349 -25.66 -21.11 -2.22
CA ALA A 349 -24.41 -20.38 -2.41
C ALA A 349 -24.21 -19.28 -1.35
N VAL A 350 -25.27 -18.52 -1.02
CA VAL A 350 -25.24 -17.52 0.06
C VAL A 350 -24.92 -18.18 1.40
N GLN A 351 -25.55 -19.30 1.72
CA GLN A 351 -25.30 -20.03 2.96
C GLN A 351 -23.85 -20.55 3.03
N SER A 352 -23.32 -21.10 1.94
CA SER A 352 -21.92 -21.53 1.85
C SER A 352 -20.95 -20.37 2.08
N LEU A 353 -21.19 -19.22 1.45
CA LEU A 353 -20.38 -18.01 1.64
C LEU A 353 -20.47 -17.46 3.07
N ARG A 354 -21.66 -17.46 3.70
CA ARG A 354 -21.82 -17.06 5.12
C ARG A 354 -21.05 -17.99 6.06
N HIS A 355 -21.12 -19.31 5.86
CA HIS A 355 -20.31 -20.25 6.63
C HIS A 355 -18.82 -20.06 6.39
N ARG A 356 -18.40 -19.72 5.15
CA ARG A 356 -17.01 -19.40 4.86
C ARG A 356 -16.57 -18.10 5.54
N LEU A 357 -17.40 -17.07 5.53
CA LEU A 357 -17.14 -15.80 6.21
C LEU A 357 -17.02 -15.98 7.73
N GLN A 358 -17.90 -16.76 8.34
CA GLN A 358 -17.83 -17.07 9.76
C GLN A 358 -16.51 -17.78 10.11
N ARG A 359 -16.14 -18.82 9.36
CA ARG A 359 -14.85 -19.52 9.56
C ARG A 359 -13.66 -18.58 9.41
N LEU A 360 -13.71 -17.65 8.45
CA LEU A 360 -12.67 -16.65 8.26
C LEU A 360 -12.57 -15.72 9.48
N ARG A 361 -13.70 -15.19 9.97
CA ARG A 361 -13.75 -14.32 11.17
C ARG A 361 -13.25 -15.04 12.42
N GLU A 362 -13.60 -16.30 12.60
CA GLU A 362 -13.09 -17.13 13.70
C GLU A 362 -11.56 -17.28 13.62
N SER A 363 -11.01 -17.55 12.42
CA SER A 363 -9.55 -17.63 12.24
C SER A 363 -8.83 -16.31 12.46
N VAL A 364 -9.45 -15.18 12.06
CA VAL A 364 -8.91 -13.84 12.32
C VAL A 364 -8.92 -13.52 13.81
N ARG A 365 -9.99 -13.89 14.51
CA ARG A 365 -10.07 -13.70 15.97
C ARG A 365 -8.95 -14.45 16.69
N THR A 366 -8.71 -15.72 16.33
CA THR A 366 -7.58 -16.48 16.90
C THR A 366 -6.24 -15.81 16.60
N ALA A 367 -6.01 -15.38 15.36
CA ALA A 367 -4.76 -14.70 14.99
C ALA A 367 -4.58 -13.35 15.70
N ASP A 368 -5.66 -12.60 15.94
CA ASP A 368 -5.63 -11.34 16.67
C ASP A 368 -5.38 -11.55 18.17
N GLU A 369 -5.99 -12.57 18.78
CA GLU A 369 -5.70 -12.98 20.16
C GLU A 369 -4.21 -13.33 20.34
N GLU A 370 -3.64 -14.10 19.40
CA GLU A 370 -2.21 -14.41 19.37
C GLU A 370 -1.36 -13.15 19.16
N ARG A 371 -1.75 -12.26 18.24
CA ARG A 371 -1.02 -11.01 17.97
C ARG A 371 -0.99 -10.13 19.21
N MET A 372 -2.13 -9.93 19.86
CA MET A 372 -2.25 -9.12 21.08
C MET A 372 -1.43 -9.72 22.24
N ALA A 373 -1.37 -11.05 22.36
CA ALA A 373 -0.52 -11.71 23.35
C ALA A 373 0.97 -11.42 23.07
N VAL A 374 1.43 -11.56 21.82
CA VAL A 374 2.82 -11.29 21.44
C VAL A 374 3.17 -9.80 21.56
N GLU A 375 2.26 -8.90 21.19
CA GLU A 375 2.44 -7.45 21.39
C GLU A 375 2.50 -7.08 22.88
N GLY A 376 1.71 -7.74 23.71
CA GLY A 376 1.77 -7.61 25.17
C GLY A 376 3.12 -8.04 25.74
N GLU A 377 3.64 -9.20 25.31
CA GLU A 377 4.99 -9.68 25.67
C GLU A 377 6.07 -8.70 25.21
N LEU A 378 6.00 -8.22 23.97
CA LEU A 378 6.92 -7.23 23.41
C LEU A 378 6.91 -5.93 24.24
N SER A 379 5.73 -5.39 24.52
CA SER A 379 5.58 -4.16 25.30
C SER A 379 6.12 -4.32 26.72
N ALA A 380 5.85 -5.46 27.37
CA ALA A 380 6.39 -5.77 28.70
C ALA A 380 7.92 -5.84 28.68
N LYS A 381 8.52 -6.47 27.66
CA LYS A 381 9.98 -6.55 27.52
C LYS A 381 10.62 -5.21 27.19
N LEU A 382 9.98 -4.38 26.38
CA LEU A 382 10.46 -3.01 26.14
C LEU A 382 10.39 -2.15 27.40
N ALA A 383 9.34 -2.31 28.21
CA ALA A 383 9.22 -1.61 29.49
C ALA A 383 10.27 -2.10 30.50
N GLU A 384 10.55 -3.41 30.56
CA GLU A 384 11.63 -3.98 31.39
C GLU A 384 13.01 -3.44 30.98
N VAL A 385 13.30 -3.41 29.67
CA VAL A 385 14.54 -2.81 29.17
C VAL A 385 14.58 -1.32 29.53
N GLY A 386 13.50 -0.56 29.30
CA GLY A 386 13.41 0.85 29.70
C GLY A 386 13.74 1.06 31.18
N ALA A 387 13.04 0.36 32.07
CA ALA A 387 13.24 0.48 33.51
C ALA A 387 14.69 0.20 33.96
N ASN A 388 15.33 -0.84 33.41
CA ASN A 388 16.72 -1.17 33.74
C ASN A 388 17.70 -0.05 33.34
N TYR A 389 17.43 0.64 32.24
CA TYR A 389 18.27 1.75 31.79
C TYR A 389 17.89 3.06 32.47
N ASP A 390 16.62 3.31 32.79
CA ASP A 390 16.17 4.48 33.53
C ASP A 390 16.84 4.54 34.92
N GLU A 391 17.00 3.39 35.60
CA GLU A 391 17.70 3.30 36.89
C GLU A 391 19.18 3.75 36.84
N THR A 392 19.80 3.76 35.66
CA THR A 392 21.24 4.06 35.50
C THR A 392 21.51 5.34 34.69
N MET A 393 20.75 5.58 33.62
CA MET A 393 20.89 6.75 32.75
C MET A 393 20.37 8.01 33.42
N VAL A 394 19.19 7.99 34.05
CA VAL A 394 18.59 9.20 34.66
C VAL A 394 19.50 9.79 35.74
N PRO A 395 20.03 9.01 36.71
CA PRO A 395 20.97 9.57 37.69
C PRO A 395 22.29 10.06 37.08
N LEU A 396 22.70 9.52 35.93
CA LEU A 396 23.89 9.97 35.20
C LEU A 396 23.64 11.27 34.44
N GLU A 397 22.44 11.42 33.85
CA GLU A 397 21.97 12.65 33.23
C GLU A 397 21.88 13.77 34.26
N ASP A 398 21.25 13.52 35.41
CA ASP A 398 21.15 14.50 36.51
C ASP A 398 22.54 14.96 36.98
N ARG A 399 23.49 14.03 37.12
CA ARG A 399 24.88 14.35 37.51
C ARG A 399 25.63 15.11 36.42
N LEU A 400 25.42 14.76 35.17
CA LEU A 400 26.03 15.44 34.03
C LEU A 400 25.51 16.88 33.93
N GLU A 401 24.21 17.09 34.15
CA GLU A 401 23.59 18.41 34.22
C GLU A 401 24.20 19.23 35.37
N GLU A 402 24.22 18.71 36.61
CA GLU A 402 24.83 19.40 37.77
C GLU A 402 26.32 19.74 37.54
N THR A 403 27.11 18.81 37.00
CA THR A 403 28.54 19.04 36.76
C THR A 403 28.78 20.04 35.64
N THR A 404 27.95 20.02 34.58
CA THR A 404 28.01 20.99 33.49
C THR A 404 27.60 22.38 33.98
N GLU A 405 26.56 22.50 34.80
CA GLU A 405 26.17 23.76 35.43
C GLU A 405 27.31 24.32 36.29
N CYS A 406 27.92 23.49 37.15
CA CYS A 406 29.04 23.89 37.98
C CYS A 406 30.26 24.35 37.15
N PHE A 407 30.57 23.64 36.07
CA PHE A 407 31.63 24.03 35.13
C PHE A 407 31.33 25.40 34.50
N MET A 408 30.11 25.59 33.98
CA MET A 408 29.68 26.84 33.36
C MET A 408 29.72 28.03 34.33
N GLU A 409 29.28 27.85 35.58
CA GLU A 409 29.37 28.89 36.61
C GLU A 409 30.82 29.28 36.90
N ARG A 410 31.74 28.32 37.00
CA ARG A 410 33.16 28.60 37.27
C ARG A 410 33.85 29.27 36.09
N VAL A 411 33.55 28.83 34.86
CA VAL A 411 34.04 29.48 33.64
C VAL A 411 33.56 30.94 33.57
N ALA A 412 32.29 31.19 33.88
CA ALA A 412 31.73 32.54 33.92
C ALA A 412 32.42 33.43 34.99
N ARG A 413 32.65 32.91 36.20
CA ARG A 413 33.38 33.62 37.26
C ARG A 413 34.83 33.94 36.87
N LYS A 414 35.54 33.01 36.21
CA LYS A 414 36.90 33.24 35.71
C LYS A 414 36.92 34.38 34.68
N ALA A 415 35.93 34.41 33.78
CA ALA A 415 35.80 35.47 32.78
C ALA A 415 35.61 36.86 33.42
N ASP A 416 34.77 36.96 34.45
CA ASP A 416 34.53 38.21 35.20
C ASP A 416 35.78 38.72 35.95
N VAL A 417 36.58 37.81 36.52
CA VAL A 417 37.84 38.15 37.20
C VAL A 417 38.90 38.64 36.21
N THR A 418 38.96 38.06 35.00
CA THR A 418 39.85 38.54 33.92
C THR A 418 39.39 39.83 33.25
N ALA A 419 38.12 40.22 33.40
CA ALA A 419 37.54 41.44 32.84
C ALA A 419 37.66 42.69 33.75
N ALA A 420 38.17 42.54 34.98
CA ALA A 420 38.40 43.67 35.89
C ALA A 420 39.50 44.62 35.35
N PRO A 421 39.27 45.95 35.29
CA PRO A 421 40.23 46.89 34.72
C PRO A 421 41.52 46.95 35.57
N PRO A 422 42.70 47.14 34.94
CA PRO A 422 43.95 47.23 35.69
C PRO A 422 43.90 48.43 36.66
N PRO A 423 44.51 48.30 37.87
CA PRO A 423 44.53 49.40 38.83
C PRO A 423 45.23 50.63 38.22
N PRO A 424 44.78 51.85 38.55
CA PRO A 424 45.35 53.06 37.97
C PRO A 424 46.83 53.17 38.32
N ALA A 425 47.67 53.24 37.29
CA ALA A 425 49.11 53.44 37.44
C ALA A 425 49.36 54.72 38.25
N ALA A 426 50.00 54.57 39.42
CA ALA A 426 50.49 55.69 40.21
C ALA A 426 51.42 56.55 39.36
N THR A 427 50.95 57.74 39.02
CA THR A 427 51.66 58.70 38.19
C THR A 427 52.79 59.32 39.01
N ALA A 428 54.02 58.83 38.83
CA ALA A 428 55.22 59.54 39.26
C ALA A 428 55.55 60.62 38.23
N VAL A 429 55.37 61.87 38.65
CA VAL A 429 55.78 63.10 37.99
C VAL A 429 57.29 63.09 37.72
N ASN A 430 57.72 63.36 36.48
CA ASN A 430 58.75 64.37 36.22
C ASN A 430 58.81 64.83 34.75
N ALA A 431 59.17 66.09 34.62
CA ALA A 431 58.93 66.99 33.50
C ALA A 431 60.14 67.18 32.56
N ALA A 432 59.86 67.95 31.49
CA ALA A 432 60.74 68.59 30.49
C ALA A 432 61.01 67.75 29.21
N GLY A 433 60.81 68.23 27.99
CA GLY A 433 60.34 69.53 27.48
C GLY A 433 60.50 69.59 25.95
N ASN A 434 59.72 70.47 25.30
CA ASN A 434 59.84 71.00 23.93
C ASN A 434 59.66 70.02 22.74
N ALA A 435 59.07 70.36 21.58
CA ALA A 435 58.30 71.51 21.11
C ALA A 435 57.76 71.17 19.68
N ALA A 436 56.52 71.58 19.43
CA ALA A 436 55.98 72.19 18.21
C ALA A 436 55.77 71.41 16.87
N VAL A 437 54.74 71.94 16.17
CA VAL A 437 54.38 71.90 14.73
C VAL A 437 53.35 70.81 14.37
N VAL A 438 52.03 71.07 14.33
CA VAL A 438 51.17 71.89 13.42
C VAL A 438 50.76 71.16 12.12
N ALA A 439 49.42 71.16 11.90
CA ALA A 439 48.63 70.97 10.66
C ALA A 439 48.55 69.55 10.07
N ALA A 440 47.54 69.12 9.31
CA ALA A 440 46.12 69.42 9.05
C ALA A 440 45.75 68.54 7.82
N ALA A 441 44.46 68.19 7.67
CA ALA A 441 43.83 67.55 6.47
C ALA A 441 44.22 66.07 6.22
N VAL A 442 43.36 65.13 5.82
CA VAL A 442 42.04 65.12 5.13
C VAL A 442 41.15 64.06 5.77
#